data_AF-A0A5Q3H6G0-F1
#
_entry.id   AF-A0A5Q3H6G0-F1
#
_cell.length_a   1.000
_cell.length_b   1.000
_cell.length_c   1.000
_cell.angle_alpha   90.00
_cell.angle_beta   90.00
_cell.angle_gamma   90.00
#
_symmetry.space_group_name_H-M   'P 1'
#
loop_
_entity.id
_entity.type
_entity.pdbx_description
1 polymer ?
#
loop_
_entity_poly.entity_id
_entity_poly.type
_entity_poly.pdbx_seq_one_letter_code
_entity_poly.pdbx_strand_id
1 'polypeptide(L)'
;MFDEKTVFVLIVLAVVFVVMMWRERRSDRWNAGGCCYQCGKALGFDFKTVTRRYKGGSTKTVDFCARCARHRKAWGWLVLGMVILFVALMAYHLSHAG
;
A
#
# COMPACT_ATOMS: atom_id res chain seq x y z
N MET A 1 -6.08 -11.31 -28.10
CA MET A 1 -6.21 -9.84 -28.18
C MET A 1 -7.05 -9.41 -26.98
N PHE A 2 -6.46 -8.82 -25.94
CA PHE A 2 -7.26 -8.24 -24.86
C PHE A 2 -7.97 -7.02 -25.43
N ASP A 3 -9.31 -7.03 -25.42
CA ASP A 3 -10.12 -5.90 -25.86
C ASP A 3 -9.75 -4.65 -25.04
N GLU A 4 -9.69 -3.49 -25.66
CA GLU A 4 -9.33 -2.21 -25.03
C GLU A 4 -10.18 -1.93 -23.78
N LYS A 5 -11.43 -2.41 -23.79
CA LYS A 5 -12.35 -2.40 -22.64
C LYS A 5 -11.83 -3.20 -21.45
N THR A 6 -11.20 -4.36 -21.70
CA THR A 6 -10.64 -5.24 -20.66
C THR A 6 -9.45 -4.57 -19.98
N VAL A 7 -8.58 -3.93 -20.75
CA VAL A 7 -7.43 -3.19 -20.22
C VAL A 7 -7.90 -2.00 -19.37
N PHE A 8 -8.89 -1.26 -19.86
CA PHE A 8 -9.48 -0.14 -19.12
C PHE A 8 -10.09 -0.58 -17.79
N VAL A 9 -10.85 -1.69 -17.77
CA VAL A 9 -11.43 -2.25 -16.55
C VAL A 9 -10.36 -2.67 -15.55
N LEU A 10 -9.27 -3.31 -16.00
CA LEU A 10 -8.16 -3.70 -15.11
C LEU A 10 -7.47 -2.46 -14.50
N ILE A 11 -7.27 -1.40 -15.28
CA ILE A 11 -6.69 -0.14 -14.78
C ILE A 11 -7.63 0.50 -13.75
N VAL A 12 -8.93 0.60 -14.06
CA VAL A 12 -9.92 1.18 -13.12
C VAL A 12 -9.98 0.37 -11.82
N LEU A 13 -10.02 -0.95 -11.90
CA LEU A 13 -9.99 -1.82 -10.73
C LEU A 13 -8.71 -1.62 -9.92
N ALA A 14 -7.55 -1.53 -10.57
CA ALA A 14 -6.28 -1.25 -9.91
C ALA A 14 -6.29 0.12 -9.20
N VAL A 15 -6.80 1.16 -9.85
CA VAL A 15 -6.90 2.51 -9.27
C VAL A 15 -7.86 2.54 -8.08
N VAL A 16 -9.07 1.98 -8.23
CA VAL A 16 -10.06 1.92 -7.14
C VAL A 16 -9.49 1.14 -5.95
N PHE A 17 -8.80 0.02 -6.22
CA PHE A 17 -8.13 -0.76 -5.20
C PHE A 17 -7.07 0.07 -4.48
N VAL A 18 -6.17 0.76 -5.21
CA VAL A 18 -5.15 1.64 -4.62
C VAL A 18 -5.78 2.77 -3.78
N VAL A 19 -6.87 3.39 -4.24
CA VAL A 19 -7.54 4.49 -3.53
C VAL A 19 -8.22 4.01 -2.24
N MET A 20 -8.94 2.88 -2.29
CA MET A 20 -9.53 2.25 -1.11
C MET A 20 -8.46 1.88 -0.09
N MET A 21 -7.31 1.39 -0.57
CA MET A 21 -6.16 1.03 0.25
C MET A 21 -5.42 2.24 0.84
N TRP A 22 -5.41 3.39 0.14
CA TRP A 22 -4.76 4.59 0.63
C TRP A 22 -5.57 5.33 1.71
N ARG A 23 -6.89 5.07 1.80
CA ARG A 23 -7.78 5.59 2.85
C ARG A 23 -7.54 4.97 4.24
N GLU A 24 -6.30 4.63 4.56
CA GLU A 24 -5.90 4.33 5.92
C GLU A 24 -6.07 5.57 6.79
N ARG A 25 -7.02 5.54 7.74
CA ARG A 25 -7.15 6.56 8.79
C ARG A 25 -5.84 6.58 9.58
N ARG A 26 -5.04 7.62 9.36
CA ARG A 26 -3.76 7.84 10.05
C ARG A 26 -3.93 8.98 11.02
N SER A 27 -3.57 8.78 12.28
CA SER A 27 -3.76 9.77 13.33
C SER A 27 -2.51 9.90 14.18
N ASP A 28 -1.86 11.06 14.09
CA ASP A 28 -0.74 11.41 14.98
C ASP A 28 -1.20 11.42 16.45
N ARG A 29 -2.49 11.73 16.73
CA ARG A 29 -3.06 11.69 18.09
C ARG A 29 -3.11 10.27 18.66
N TRP A 30 -3.45 9.27 17.84
CA TRP A 30 -3.44 7.88 18.29
C TRP A 30 -2.03 7.43 18.62
N ASN A 31 -1.06 7.78 17.77
CA ASN A 31 0.33 7.45 18.00
C ASN A 31 0.88 8.08 19.29
N ALA A 32 0.55 9.34 19.55
CA ALA A 32 0.95 10.02 20.79
C ALA A 32 0.30 9.40 22.04
N GLY A 33 -0.88 8.79 21.91
CA GLY A 33 -1.58 8.08 22.98
C GLY A 33 -1.23 6.59 23.12
N GLY A 34 -0.10 6.12 22.56
CA GLY A 34 0.30 4.71 22.64
C GLY A 34 -0.61 3.76 21.86
N CYS A 35 -1.33 4.27 20.86
CA CYS A 35 -2.21 3.50 19.99
C CYS A 35 -1.64 3.40 18.58
N CYS A 36 -1.99 2.33 17.86
CA CYS A 36 -1.56 2.09 16.50
C CYS A 36 -1.93 3.27 15.59
N TYR A 37 -0.93 3.81 14.90
CA TYR A 37 -1.07 4.96 14.00
C TYR A 37 -2.17 4.80 12.94
N GLN A 38 -2.44 3.56 12.51
CA GLN A 38 -3.31 3.23 11.38
C GLN A 38 -4.72 2.75 11.78
N CYS A 39 -4.89 2.16 12.96
CA CYS A 39 -6.18 1.59 13.35
C CYS A 39 -6.68 2.03 14.73
N GLY A 40 -5.90 2.82 15.46
CA GLY A 40 -6.26 3.31 16.79
C GLY A 40 -6.30 2.23 17.88
N LYS A 41 -5.94 0.97 17.56
CA LYS A 41 -5.86 -0.10 18.57
C LYS A 41 -4.72 0.19 19.55
N ALA A 42 -4.96 0.04 20.85
CA ALA A 42 -3.93 0.10 21.88
C ALA A 42 -2.75 -0.83 21.54
N LEU A 43 -1.53 -0.31 21.66
CA LEU A 43 -0.32 -1.07 21.44
C LEU A 43 -0.02 -1.89 22.70
N GLY A 44 0.20 -3.20 22.51
CA GLY A 44 0.76 -4.07 23.55
C GLY A 44 2.27 -4.18 23.40
N PHE A 45 2.86 -5.27 23.87
CA PHE A 45 4.29 -5.54 23.73
C PHE A 45 4.77 -5.76 22.28
N ASP A 46 3.87 -6.17 21.39
CA ASP A 46 4.20 -6.59 20.02
C ASP A 46 3.81 -5.53 18.98
N PHE A 47 4.60 -4.46 18.94
CA PHE A 47 4.45 -3.34 18.01
C PHE A 47 5.69 -3.14 17.15
N LYS A 48 5.50 -2.47 16.01
CA LYS A 48 6.58 -2.13 15.08
C LYS A 48 6.66 -0.63 14.91
N THR A 49 7.79 -0.07 15.31
CA THR A 49 8.12 1.34 15.08
C THR A 49 8.70 1.53 13.69
N VAL A 50 8.21 2.54 12.99
CA VAL A 50 8.69 2.92 11.66
C VAL A 50 8.99 4.41 11.65
N THR A 51 10.17 4.74 11.17
CA THR A 51 10.59 6.13 10.99
C THR A 51 9.97 6.68 9.71
N ARG A 52 9.17 7.75 9.83
CA ARG A 52 8.52 8.41 8.70
C ARG A 52 9.06 9.83 8.54
N ARG A 53 9.52 10.14 7.34
CA ARG A 53 9.89 11.51 6.94
C ARG A 53 8.65 12.26 6.48
N TYR A 54 8.42 13.42 7.06
CA TYR A 54 7.34 14.32 6.66
C TYR A 54 7.85 15.33 5.63
N LYS A 55 6.96 15.84 4.77
CA LYS A 55 7.25 16.97 3.88
C LYS A 55 7.57 18.17 4.79
N GLY A 56 8.83 18.56 4.85
CA GLY A 56 9.36 19.54 5.82
C GLY A 56 10.63 19.08 6.54
N GLY A 57 11.15 17.88 6.25
CA GLY A 57 12.43 17.41 6.78
C GLY A 57 12.36 16.84 8.21
N SER A 58 11.23 17.04 8.91
CA SER A 58 11.01 16.42 10.20
C SER A 58 10.84 14.91 10.05
N THR A 59 11.51 14.19 10.94
CA THR A 59 11.49 12.74 11.01
C THR A 59 10.74 12.38 12.29
N LYS A 60 9.60 11.69 12.17
CA LYS A 60 8.84 11.21 13.32
C LYS A 60 8.77 9.69 13.29
N THR A 61 8.88 9.07 14.46
CA THR A 61 8.61 7.66 14.65
C THR A 61 7.12 7.44 14.83
N VAL A 62 6.58 6.45 14.14
CA VAL A 62 5.18 6.02 14.27
C VAL A 62 5.12 4.53 14.53
N ASP A 63 4.21 4.14 15.41
CA ASP A 63 4.05 2.77 15.87
C ASP A 63 2.83 2.12 15.23
N PHE A 64 3.03 0.88 14.80
CA PHE A 64 2.01 0.04 14.21
C PHE A 64 1.83 -1.23 15.03
N CYS A 65 0.59 -1.68 15.19
CA CYS A 65 0.35 -3.01 15.75
C CYS A 65 0.81 -4.10 14.77
N ALA A 66 1.17 -5.28 15.28
CA ALA A 66 1.63 -6.41 14.47
C ALA A 66 0.69 -6.77 13.30
N ARG A 67 -0.64 -6.61 13.47
CA ARG A 67 -1.61 -6.82 12.38
C ARG A 67 -1.42 -5.79 11.26
N CYS A 68 -1.38 -4.49 11.58
CA CYS A 68 -1.19 -3.43 10.58
C CYS A 68 0.20 -3.50 9.92
N ALA A 69 1.24 -3.86 10.69
CA ALA A 69 2.58 -4.05 10.15
C ALA A 69 2.64 -5.21 9.12
N ARG A 70 2.02 -6.36 9.44
CA ARG A 70 1.90 -7.49 8.50
C ARG A 70 1.07 -7.13 7.28
N HIS A 71 -0.04 -6.44 7.49
CA HIS A 71 -0.91 -5.97 6.42
C HIS A 71 -0.11 -5.14 5.42
N ARG A 72 0.63 -4.12 5.88
CA ARG A 72 1.51 -3.29 5.03
C ARG A 72 2.55 -4.11 4.25
N LYS A 73 3.16 -5.11 4.88
CA LYS A 73 4.14 -5.97 4.19
C LYS A 73 3.45 -6.78 3.09
N ALA A 74 2.31 -7.41 3.38
CA ALA A 74 1.53 -8.15 2.39
C ALA A 74 1.09 -7.24 1.22
N TRP A 75 0.71 -5.99 1.51
CA TRP A 75 0.39 -4.99 0.49
C TRP A 75 1.57 -4.63 -0.40
N GLY A 76 2.76 -4.46 0.18
CA GLY A 76 3.98 -4.24 -0.59
C GLY A 76 4.22 -5.35 -1.62
N TRP A 77 4.00 -6.61 -1.21
CA TRP A 77 4.12 -7.76 -2.11
C TRP A 77 3.04 -7.80 -3.19
N LEU A 78 1.78 -7.48 -2.84
CA LEU A 78 0.69 -7.42 -3.83
C LEU A 78 0.93 -6.34 -4.89
N VAL A 79 1.36 -5.15 -4.47
CA VAL A 79 1.70 -4.06 -5.40
C VAL A 79 2.87 -4.46 -6.28
N LEU A 80 3.91 -5.07 -5.72
CA LEU A 80 5.05 -5.56 -6.49
C LEU A 80 4.62 -6.60 -7.54
N GLY A 81 3.79 -7.56 -7.14
CA GLY A 81 3.24 -8.58 -8.05
C GLY A 81 2.41 -7.97 -9.18
N MET A 82 1.57 -6.98 -8.88
CA MET A 82 0.81 -6.22 -9.88
C MET A 82 1.71 -5.49 -10.88
N VAL A 83 2.78 -4.83 -10.41
CA VAL A 83 3.75 -4.15 -11.29
C VAL A 83 4.47 -5.14 -12.19
N ILE A 84 4.93 -6.27 -11.64
CA ILE A 84 5.59 -7.33 -12.43
C ILE A 84 4.64 -7.87 -13.50
N LEU A 85 3.39 -8.15 -13.13
CA LEU A 85 2.38 -8.63 -14.08
C LEU A 85 2.12 -7.61 -15.20
N PHE A 86 2.01 -6.34 -14.86
CA PHE A 86 1.82 -5.26 -15.83
C PHE A 86 3.00 -5.17 -16.81
N VAL A 87 4.24 -5.21 -16.30
CA VAL A 87 5.45 -5.21 -17.13
C VAL A 87 5.49 -6.43 -18.04
N ALA A 88 5.18 -7.62 -17.52
CA ALA A 88 5.16 -8.86 -18.30
C ALA A 88 4.10 -8.81 -19.42
N LEU A 89 2.90 -8.28 -19.14
CA LEU A 89 1.86 -8.08 -20.13
C LEU A 89 2.28 -7.09 -21.22
N MET A 90 2.87 -5.95 -20.84
CA MET A 90 3.38 -4.97 -21.81
C MET A 90 4.49 -5.56 -22.69
N ALA A 91 5.41 -6.33 -22.09
CA ALA A 91 6.46 -7.01 -22.84
C ALA A 91 5.89 -8.04 -23.83
N TYR A 92 4.93 -8.86 -23.40
CA TYR A 92 4.26 -9.83 -24.27
C TYR A 92 3.58 -9.16 -25.47
N HIS A 93 2.86 -8.05 -25.23
CA HIS A 93 2.23 -7.27 -26.29
C HIS A 93 3.24 -6.68 -27.27
N LEU A 94 4.36 -6.13 -26.79
CA LEU A 94 5.41 -5.60 -27.66
C LEU A 94 6.07 -6.69 -28.51
N SER A 95 6.25 -7.90 -27.96
CA SER A 95 6.87 -9.02 -28.68
C SER A 95 5.95 -9.71 -29.71
N HIS A 96 4.63 -9.55 -29.62
CA HIS A 96 3.66 -10.18 -30.52
C HIS A 96 2.84 -9.17 -31.35
N ALA A 97 3.19 -7.88 -31.28
CA ALA A 97 2.66 -6.83 -32.15
C ALA A 97 3.49 -6.62 -33.43
N GLY A 98 4.50 -7.47 -33.66
CA GLY A 98 5.29 -7.53 -34.89
C GLY A 98 4.88 -8.69 -35.78
#